data_AF-A0A518WJI4-F1
#
_entry.id   AF-A0A518WJI4-F1
#
_cell.length_a   1.000
_cell.length_b   1.000
_cell.length_c   1.000
_cell.angle_alpha   90.00
_cell.angle_beta   90.00
_cell.angle_gamma   90.00
#
_symmetry.space_group_name_H-M   'P 1'
#
loop_
_entity.id
_entity.type
_entity.pdbx_description
1 polymer ?
#
loop_
_entity_poly.entity_id
_entity_poly.type
_entity_poly.pdbx_seq_one_letter_code
_entity_poly.pdbx_strand_id
1 'polypeptide(L)'
;MIGLDLFDVSADGAITKAPCGGDRAGRSPVDRGKDGMKRCTGVDGYGIPLGLVGAPANRHDAPLLRGTFEECSRQLRHQWPQWVTAHLDR
;
A
#
# COMPACT_ATOMS: atom_id res chain seq x y z
N MET A 1 23.40 -9.70 4.02
CA MET A 1 22.06 -9.21 3.60
C MET A 1 21.53 -8.37 4.74
N ILE A 2 21.09 -7.13 4.50
CA ILE A 2 20.44 -6.34 5.57
C ILE A 2 19.12 -7.05 5.87
N GLY A 3 18.92 -7.45 7.13
CA GLY A 3 17.91 -8.39 7.57
C GLY A 3 16.49 -7.81 7.51
N LEU A 4 15.85 -7.94 6.35
CA LEU A 4 14.40 -7.79 6.25
C LEU A 4 13.73 -8.95 6.97
N ASP A 5 12.67 -8.67 7.71
CA ASP A 5 11.79 -9.71 8.23
C ASP A 5 10.64 -9.95 7.23
N LEU A 6 10.80 -10.97 6.38
CA LEU A 6 9.85 -11.30 5.32
C LEU A 6 8.87 -12.42 5.69
N PHE A 7 9.00 -13.03 6.87
CA PHE A 7 8.03 -14.03 7.33
C PHE A 7 6.72 -13.37 7.74
N ASP A 8 6.82 -12.17 8.32
CA ASP A 8 5.70 -11.33 8.70
C ASP A 8 5.73 -10.03 7.90
N VAL A 9 4.70 -9.79 7.11
CA VAL A 9 4.53 -8.55 6.35
C VAL A 9 3.21 -7.92 6.70
N SER A 10 3.14 -6.59 6.61
CA SER A 10 1.89 -5.86 6.87
C SER A 10 1.51 -5.00 5.68
N ALA A 11 0.21 -4.77 5.49
CA ALA A 11 -0.29 -3.80 4.54
C ALA A 11 -1.40 -2.94 5.13
N ASP A 12 -1.31 -1.63 4.92
CA ASP A 12 -2.27 -0.65 5.43
C ASP A 12 -2.60 0.41 4.36
N GLY A 13 -3.86 0.86 4.36
CA GLY A 13 -4.43 1.86 3.48
C GLY A 13 -4.60 3.22 4.17
N ALA A 14 -4.18 4.31 3.53
CA ALA A 14 -4.38 5.66 4.03
C ALA A 14 -4.93 6.60 2.96
N ILE A 15 -5.78 7.54 3.35
CA ILE A 15 -6.22 8.66 2.49
C ILE A 15 -5.39 9.90 2.83
N THR A 16 -4.75 10.50 1.83
CA THR A 16 -3.98 11.74 1.92
C THR A 16 -4.59 12.84 1.07
N LYS A 17 -4.28 14.11 1.35
CA LYS A 17 -4.66 15.23 0.48
C LYS A 17 -3.89 15.18 -0.84
N ALA A 18 -4.52 15.62 -1.92
CA ALA A 18 -3.91 15.77 -3.23
C ALA A 18 -4.19 17.19 -3.78
N PRO A 19 -3.67 18.24 -3.11
CA PRO A 19 -4.04 19.63 -3.42
C PRO A 19 -3.65 20.08 -4.83
N CYS A 20 -2.67 19.41 -5.44
CA CYS A 20 -2.21 19.69 -6.80
C CYS A 20 -2.85 18.77 -7.86
N GLY A 21 -3.83 17.94 -7.49
CA GLY A 21 -4.45 16.96 -8.40
C GLY A 21 -3.49 15.86 -8.86
N GLY A 22 -3.64 15.42 -10.12
CA GLY A 22 -2.85 14.38 -10.77
C GLY A 22 -3.67 13.12 -11.10
N ASP A 23 -3.06 12.19 -11.85
CA ASP A 23 -3.74 11.02 -12.42
C ASP A 23 -4.34 10.08 -11.36
N ARG A 24 -3.82 10.14 -10.13
CA ARG A 24 -4.28 9.34 -8.99
C ARG A 24 -5.07 10.15 -7.96
N ALA A 25 -5.37 11.42 -8.24
CA ALA A 25 -6.26 12.21 -7.40
C ALA A 25 -7.73 11.90 -7.72
N GLY A 26 -8.60 12.10 -6.73
CA GLY A 26 -10.04 12.09 -6.93
C GLY A 26 -10.78 12.62 -5.73
N ARG A 27 -12.10 12.80 -5.87
CA ARG A 27 -12.94 13.33 -4.80
C ARG A 27 -12.81 12.49 -3.53
N SER A 28 -12.42 13.13 -2.43
CA SER A 28 -12.27 12.46 -1.14
C SER A 28 -13.63 12.25 -0.46
N PRO A 29 -13.93 11.02 0.00
CA PRO A 29 -15.15 10.74 0.76
C PRO A 29 -15.12 11.35 2.18
N VAL A 30 -13.94 11.70 2.70
CA VAL A 30 -13.74 12.15 4.09
C VAL A 30 -13.32 13.63 4.20
N ASP A 31 -13.25 14.35 3.08
CA ASP A 31 -12.79 15.76 3.05
C ASP A 31 -13.68 16.64 2.15
N ARG A 32 -15.01 16.48 2.30
CA ARG A 32 -16.04 17.26 1.57
C ARG A 32 -15.85 17.27 0.05
N GLY A 33 -15.33 16.17 -0.51
CA GLY A 33 -15.10 16.05 -1.94
C GLY A 33 -13.89 16.82 -2.50
N LYS A 34 -13.03 17.40 -1.64
CA LYS A 34 -11.73 17.95 -2.07
C LYS A 34 -10.85 16.84 -2.65
N ASP A 35 -9.85 17.24 -3.43
CA ASP A 35 -8.93 16.30 -4.04
C ASP A 35 -8.08 15.58 -2.99
N GLY A 36 -8.18 14.26 -3.01
CA GLY A 36 -7.40 13.34 -2.21
C GLY A 36 -6.89 12.18 -3.04
N MET A 37 -5.99 11.43 -2.43
CA MET A 37 -5.48 10.17 -2.95
C MET A 37 -5.58 9.12 -1.85
N LYS A 38 -5.85 7.88 -2.24
CA LYS A 38 -5.73 6.71 -1.39
C LYS A 38 -4.43 5.99 -1.73
N ARG A 39 -3.70 5.52 -0.73
CA ARG A 39 -2.49 4.71 -0.89
C ARG A 39 -2.60 3.45 -0.05
N CYS A 40 -2.07 2.34 -0.54
CA CYS A 40 -1.82 1.14 0.26
C CYS A 40 -0.32 0.87 0.25
N THR A 41 0.26 0.62 1.42
CA THR A 41 1.70 0.41 1.60
C THR A 41 1.92 -0.96 2.19
N GLY A 42 2.81 -1.75 1.58
CA GLY A 42 3.29 -3.02 2.13
C GLY A 42 4.65 -2.82 2.80
N VAL A 43 4.83 -3.39 3.99
CA VAL A 43 6.05 -3.29 4.79
C VAL A 43 6.49 -4.67 5.31
N ASP A 44 7.77 -4.79 5.65
CA ASP A 44 8.33 -5.96 6.35
C ASP A 44 8.00 -5.94 7.86
N GLY A 45 8.43 -6.96 8.60
CA GLY A 45 8.17 -7.08 10.04
C GLY A 45 8.79 -5.97 10.91
N TYR A 46 9.76 -5.21 10.37
CA TYR A 46 10.34 -4.04 11.01
C TYR A 46 9.73 -2.72 10.51
N GLY A 47 8.72 -2.77 9.65
CA GLY A 47 8.06 -1.59 9.08
C GLY A 47 8.81 -0.97 7.89
N ILE A 48 9.80 -1.66 7.31
CA ILE A 48 10.55 -1.20 6.14
C ILE A 48 9.63 -1.28 4.91
N PRO A 49 9.41 -0.18 4.16
CA PRO A 49 8.56 -0.19 2.97
C PRO A 49 9.08 -1.13 1.88
N LEU A 50 8.21 -2.03 1.44
CA LEU A 50 8.46 -2.99 0.36
C LEU A 50 7.73 -2.62 -0.94
N GLY A 51 6.56 -2.01 -0.84
CA GLY A 51 5.73 -1.66 -2.00
C GLY A 51 4.65 -0.63 -1.68
N LEU A 52 4.19 0.10 -2.70
CA LEU A 52 3.19 1.16 -2.57
C LEU A 52 2.31 1.24 -3.82
N VAL A 53 0.99 1.28 -3.65
CA VAL A 53 0.05 1.58 -4.74
C VAL A 53 -0.85 2.73 -4.35
N GLY A 54 -0.99 3.71 -5.25
CA GLY A 54 -1.96 4.79 -5.13
C GLY A 54 -3.23 4.57 -5.98
N ALA A 55 -4.33 5.21 -5.60
CA ALA A 55 -5.56 5.31 -6.39
C ALA A 55 -6.32 6.61 -6.01
N PRO A 56 -7.30 7.04 -6.82
CA PRO A 56 -8.22 8.09 -6.44
C PRO A 56 -8.87 7.84 -5.07
N ALA A 57 -9.06 8.89 -4.27
CA ALA A 57 -9.50 8.73 -2.87
C ALA A 57 -10.80 7.95 -2.69
N ASN A 58 -11.79 8.13 -3.57
CA ASN A 58 -13.04 7.38 -3.56
C ASN A 58 -12.90 6.02 -4.27
N ARG A 59 -12.01 5.17 -3.76
CA ARG A 59 -11.83 3.77 -4.18
C ARG A 59 -11.80 2.86 -2.96
N HIS A 60 -12.26 1.63 -3.13
CA HIS A 60 -12.22 0.63 -2.07
C HIS A 60 -10.77 0.18 -1.81
N ASP A 61 -10.44 -0.20 -0.58
CA ASP A 61 -9.08 -0.62 -0.20
C ASP A 61 -8.75 -2.03 -0.68
N ALA A 62 -9.68 -2.99 -0.57
CA ALA A 62 -9.43 -4.38 -0.94
C ALA A 62 -8.81 -4.59 -2.35
N PRO A 63 -9.25 -3.88 -3.42
CA PRO A 63 -8.60 -3.98 -4.74
C PRO A 63 -7.13 -3.52 -4.79
N LEU A 64 -6.71 -2.62 -3.89
CA LEU A 64 -5.33 -2.12 -3.84
C LEU A 64 -4.37 -3.15 -3.25
N LEU A 65 -4.86 -4.10 -2.44
CA LEU A 65 -4.03 -5.05 -1.73
C LEU A 65 -3.22 -5.94 -2.68
N ARG A 66 -3.88 -6.46 -3.72
CA ARG A 66 -3.21 -7.27 -4.75
C ARG A 66 -2.07 -6.50 -5.41
N GLY A 67 -2.35 -5.29 -5.90
CA GLY A 67 -1.34 -4.47 -6.56
C GLY A 67 -0.18 -4.11 -5.62
N THR A 68 -0.47 -3.92 -4.33
CA THR A 68 0.56 -3.62 -3.32
C THR A 68 1.54 -4.77 -3.16
N PHE A 69 1.06 -6.02 -3.04
CA PHE A 69 1.95 -7.19 -2.96
C PHE A 69 2.63 -7.55 -4.29
N GLU A 70 2.04 -7.20 -5.43
CA GLU A 70 2.71 -7.25 -6.73
C GLU A 70 3.92 -6.29 -6.77
N GLU A 71 3.75 -5.06 -6.26
CA GLU A 71 4.87 -4.11 -6.12
C GLU A 71 5.93 -4.59 -5.11
N CYS A 72 5.52 -5.14 -3.96
CA CYS A 72 6.46 -5.76 -3.01
C CYS A 72 7.27 -6.88 -3.70
N SER A 73 6.59 -7.74 -4.46
CA SER A 73 7.25 -8.83 -5.19
C SER A 73 8.23 -8.31 -6.23
N ARG A 74 7.86 -7.26 -6.98
CA ARG A 74 8.75 -6.61 -7.94
C ARG A 74 9.98 -6.04 -7.25
N GLN A 75 9.81 -5.35 -6.11
CA GLN A 75 10.89 -4.76 -5.32
C GLN A 75 11.85 -5.83 -4.77
N LEU A 76 11.30 -6.93 -4.27
CA LEU A 76 12.04 -8.08 -3.73
C LEU A 76 12.56 -9.02 -4.83
N ARG A 77 12.35 -8.72 -6.11
CA ARG A 77 12.72 -9.58 -7.25
C ARG A 77 12.16 -11.00 -7.12
N HIS A 78 10.95 -11.11 -6.58
CA HIS A 78 10.24 -12.35 -6.28
C HIS A 78 10.98 -13.30 -5.31
N GLN A 79 11.94 -12.78 -4.53
CA GLN A 79 12.63 -13.54 -3.49
C GLN A 79 11.85 -13.47 -2.19
N TRP A 80 10.91 -14.41 -2.05
CA TRP A 80 10.11 -14.60 -0.84
C TRP A 80 10.54 -15.88 -0.10
N PRO A 81 10.36 -15.96 1.23
CA PRO A 81 10.40 -17.24 1.92
C PRO A 81 9.27 -18.16 1.43
N GLN A 82 9.36 -19.45 1.77
CA GLN A 82 8.38 -20.46 1.34
C GLN A 82 6.95 -20.14 1.82
N TRP A 83 6.82 -19.48 2.96
CA TRP A 83 5.56 -19.02 3.54
C TRP A 83 5.72 -17.60 4.07
N VAL A 84 4.64 -16.82 3.94
CA VAL A 84 4.56 -15.43 4.39
C VAL A 84 3.21 -15.26 5.06
N THR A 85 3.18 -14.62 6.23
CA THR A 85 1.95 -14.15 6.88
C THR A 85 1.76 -12.68 6.57
N ALA A 86 0.64 -12.35 5.93
CA ALA A 86 0.24 -10.97 5.66
C ALA A 86 -0.75 -10.50 6.73
N HIS A 87 -0.35 -9.49 7.50
CA HIS A 87 -1.18 -8.81 8.48
C HIS A 87 -1.89 -7.63 7.81
N LEU A 88 -3.20 -7.56 7.99
CA LEU A 88 -4.04 -6.42 7.58
C LEU A 88 -4.57 -5.73 8.83
N ASP A 89 -5.15 -4.55 8.68
CA ASP A 89 -5.85 -3.85 9.75
C ASP A 89 -6.76 -4.81 10.53
N ARG A 90 -6.60 -4.79 11.85
CA ARG A 90 -7.26 -5.68 12.79
C ARG A 90 -8.64 -5.15 13.21
#